data_AF-A0A7S0AB34-F1
#
_entry.id   AF-A0A7S0AB34-F1
#
_cell.length_a   1.000
_cell.length_b   1.000
_cell.length_c   1.000
_cell.angle_alpha   90.00
_cell.angle_beta   90.00
_cell.angle_gamma   90.00
#
_symmetry.space_group_name_H-M   'P 1'
#
loop_
_entity.id
_entity.type
_entity.pdbx_description
1 polymer ?
#
loop_
_entity_poly.entity_id
_entity_poly.type
_entity_poly.pdbx_seq_one_letter_code
_entity_poly.pdbx_strand_id
1 'polypeptide(L)'
;APSCGRGEQQPLAFGDPVPLCVFLSTKPQKRMVFSVKVEEYAELLLEGSHRLLHANQTLPVHAWIAAPHSGPAHPLDCASSSGTDQRGSAVSCPQIYATKSHVIRFANIVVNLRNGNISSFAWDNGCAGCGTPSCMYGSRRLDSATGAGAGGRFDQGTCGQELSQCASNACDLKIFVTWAGTDRNGRNAASAGLRLSKFSGFSLGSLYETMSHTYKETVSR
;
A
#
# COMPACT_ATOMS: atom_id res chain seq x y z
N ALA A 1 7.37 -19.57 -2.87
CA ALA A 1 6.30 -18.60 -2.53
C ALA A 1 6.94 -17.34 -1.97
N PRO A 2 6.36 -16.14 -2.19
CA PRO A 2 6.85 -14.91 -1.57
C PRO A 2 6.83 -15.05 -0.04
N SER A 3 7.78 -14.42 0.64
CA SER A 3 7.86 -14.41 2.10
C SER A 3 8.30 -13.04 2.61
N CYS A 4 7.82 -12.69 3.80
CA CYS A 4 8.21 -11.50 4.54
C CYS A 4 8.66 -11.92 5.93
N GLY A 5 9.97 -11.87 6.21
CA GLY A 5 10.54 -12.25 7.50
C GLY A 5 10.23 -13.70 7.96
N ARG A 6 10.64 -14.03 9.18
CA ARG A 6 10.22 -15.24 9.90
C ARG A 6 9.95 -14.88 11.36
N GLY A 7 8.90 -15.46 11.94
CA GLY A 7 8.62 -15.41 13.38
C GLY A 7 7.34 -14.66 13.73
N GLU A 8 6.75 -15.02 14.87
CA GLU A 8 5.71 -14.22 15.51
C GLU A 8 6.32 -12.87 15.92
N GLN A 9 5.67 -11.78 15.53
CA GLN A 9 6.03 -10.47 16.06
C GLN A 9 5.57 -10.39 17.51
N GLN A 10 6.46 -9.96 18.39
CA GLN A 10 6.05 -9.57 19.73
C GLN A 10 5.10 -8.36 19.65
N PRO A 11 4.18 -8.21 20.61
CA PRO A 11 3.34 -7.03 20.69
C PRO A 11 4.17 -5.75 20.63
N LEU A 12 3.85 -4.87 19.69
CA LEU A 12 4.62 -3.68 19.35
C LEU A 12 4.27 -2.52 20.28
N ALA A 13 5.26 -1.73 20.68
CA ALA A 13 5.08 -0.40 21.24
C ALA A 13 5.31 0.68 20.18
N PHE A 14 4.76 1.88 20.38
CA PHE A 14 5.13 3.04 19.55
C PHE A 14 6.64 3.30 19.57
N GLY A 15 7.19 3.57 18.38
CA GLY A 15 8.62 3.68 18.14
C GLY A 15 9.32 2.37 17.78
N ASP A 16 8.72 1.20 18.05
CA ASP A 16 9.31 -0.09 17.68
C ASP A 16 9.42 -0.18 16.14
N PRO A 17 10.56 -0.64 15.59
CA PRO A 17 10.71 -0.83 14.16
C PRO A 17 10.00 -2.10 13.70
N VAL A 18 9.22 -1.99 12.63
CA VAL A 18 8.50 -3.08 11.97
C VAL A 18 8.97 -3.18 10.52
N PRO A 19 9.54 -4.32 10.11
CA PRO A 19 9.84 -4.53 8.71
C PRO A 19 8.54 -4.83 7.95
N LEU A 20 8.19 -4.01 6.96
CA LEU A 20 7.09 -4.24 6.03
C LEU A 20 7.65 -4.63 4.67
N CYS A 21 7.14 -5.72 4.10
CA CYS A 21 7.46 -6.12 2.74
C CYS A 21 6.37 -5.66 1.78
N VAL A 22 6.73 -4.84 0.80
CA VAL A 22 5.87 -4.46 -0.31
C VAL A 22 6.18 -5.35 -1.50
N PHE A 23 5.14 -5.91 -2.10
CA PHE A 23 5.25 -6.76 -3.28
C PHE A 23 4.52 -6.12 -4.45
N LEU A 24 5.03 -6.34 -5.66
CA LEU A 24 4.36 -6.00 -6.91
C LEU A 24 4.11 -7.28 -7.70
N SER A 25 2.93 -7.40 -8.32
CA SER A 25 2.53 -8.56 -9.15
C SER A 25 3.22 -8.59 -10.52
N THR A 26 4.46 -8.09 -10.59
CA THR A 26 5.32 -8.11 -11.76
C THR A 26 5.76 -9.54 -12.09
N LYS A 27 6.37 -9.75 -13.27
CA LYS A 27 6.97 -10.99 -13.73
C LYS A 27 8.43 -10.72 -14.10
N PRO A 28 9.40 -11.13 -13.25
CA PRO A 28 9.21 -11.80 -11.96
C PRO A 28 8.61 -10.86 -10.90
N GLN A 29 7.98 -11.45 -9.87
CA GLN A 29 7.38 -10.71 -8.77
C GLN A 29 8.47 -9.90 -8.04
N LYS A 30 8.25 -8.59 -7.87
CA LYS A 30 9.18 -7.72 -7.14
C LYS A 30 8.82 -7.67 -5.67
N ARG A 31 9.83 -7.69 -4.80
CA ARG A 31 9.73 -7.47 -3.35
C ARG A 31 10.66 -6.34 -2.93
N MET A 32 10.17 -5.46 -2.06
CA MET A 32 10.92 -4.39 -1.40
C MET A 32 10.64 -4.47 0.10
N VAL A 33 11.60 -4.13 0.94
CA VAL A 33 11.49 -4.23 2.41
C VAL A 33 11.81 -2.88 3.01
N PHE A 34 10.95 -2.42 3.90
CA PHE A 34 11.07 -1.13 4.57
C PHE A 34 11.01 -1.34 6.09
N SER A 35 11.82 -0.63 6.85
CA SER A 35 11.70 -0.60 8.31
C SER A 35 10.91 0.65 8.71
N VAL A 36 9.73 0.46 9.27
CA VAL A 36 8.80 1.52 9.65
C VAL A 36 8.62 1.51 11.16
N LYS A 37 8.73 2.66 11.82
CA LYS A 37 8.42 2.75 13.25
C LYS A 37 6.91 2.81 13.47
N VAL A 38 6.43 2.08 14.46
CA VAL A 38 5.03 2.16 14.87
C VAL A 38 4.71 3.57 15.36
N GLU A 39 3.52 4.07 14.98
CA GLU A 39 2.98 5.42 15.26
C GLU A 39 3.55 6.56 14.40
N GLU A 40 4.74 6.39 13.84
CA GLU A 40 5.23 7.35 12.85
C GLU A 40 4.49 7.15 11.52
N TYR A 41 4.06 8.26 10.91
CA TYR A 41 3.72 8.25 9.49
C TYR A 41 4.99 7.95 8.70
N ALA A 42 4.90 7.05 7.72
CA ALA A 42 6.02 6.72 6.86
C ALA A 42 5.64 6.76 5.38
N GLU A 43 6.57 7.25 4.56
CA GLU A 43 6.50 7.20 3.10
C GLU A 43 7.39 6.06 2.60
N LEU A 44 6.79 5.07 1.96
CA LEU A 44 7.50 3.98 1.29
C LEU A 44 7.60 4.33 -0.20
N LEU A 45 8.76 4.81 -0.63
CA LEU A 45 9.04 5.03 -2.04
C LEU A 45 9.55 3.72 -2.67
N LEU A 46 8.78 3.17 -3.61
CA LEU A 46 9.17 1.99 -4.36
C LEU A 46 10.04 2.40 -5.56
N GLU A 47 11.26 2.83 -5.27
CA GLU A 47 12.18 3.36 -6.29
C GLU A 47 12.36 2.40 -7.48
N GLY A 48 12.19 2.93 -8.69
CA GLY A 48 12.28 2.19 -9.95
C GLY A 48 11.05 1.35 -10.29
N SER A 49 9.97 1.38 -9.50
CA SER A 49 8.73 0.64 -9.82
C SER A 49 8.09 1.08 -11.13
N HIS A 50 8.29 2.31 -11.58
CA HIS A 50 7.79 2.76 -12.89
C HIS A 50 8.44 1.99 -14.05
N ARG A 51 9.74 1.69 -13.96
CA ARG A 51 10.48 0.94 -15.00
C ARG A 51 9.92 -0.47 -15.19
N LEU A 52 9.38 -1.04 -14.11
CA LEU A 52 8.75 -2.37 -14.14
C LEU A 52 7.42 -2.38 -14.92
N LEU A 53 6.81 -1.22 -15.14
CA LEU A 53 5.57 -1.10 -15.93
C LEU A 53 5.83 -1.06 -17.44
N HIS A 54 7.02 -0.61 -17.85
CA HIS A 54 7.43 -0.57 -19.26
C HIS A 54 8.19 -1.83 -19.71
N ALA A 55 8.59 -2.68 -18.76
CA ALA A 55 9.05 -4.04 -19.05
C ALA A 55 7.88 -4.87 -19.63
N ASN A 56 8.17 -5.97 -20.33
CA ASN A 56 7.17 -6.89 -20.92
C ASN A 56 6.33 -7.58 -19.82
N GLN A 57 5.44 -6.81 -19.20
CA GLN A 57 4.73 -7.14 -17.98
C GLN A 57 3.27 -7.40 -18.27
N THR A 58 2.69 -8.40 -17.59
CA THR A 58 1.25 -8.59 -17.60
C THR A 58 0.58 -7.50 -16.77
N LEU A 59 -0.15 -6.61 -17.42
CA LEU A 59 -1.04 -5.62 -16.78
C LEU A 59 -2.43 -6.22 -16.56
N PRO A 60 -3.16 -5.84 -15.49
CA PRO A 60 -2.78 -4.86 -14.47
C PRO A 60 -1.72 -5.35 -13.47
N VAL A 61 -0.90 -4.41 -12.96
CA VAL A 61 0.01 -4.66 -11.83
C VAL A 61 -0.65 -4.20 -10.54
N HIS A 62 -0.56 -5.03 -9.51
CA HIS A 62 -1.05 -4.78 -8.18
C HIS A 62 0.09 -4.75 -7.17
N ALA A 63 -0.08 -3.98 -6.11
CA ALA A 63 0.75 -3.97 -4.93
C ALA A 63 0.05 -4.63 -3.73
N TRP A 64 0.80 -5.22 -2.82
CA TRP A 64 0.30 -5.62 -1.50
C TRP A 64 1.41 -5.55 -0.47
N ILE A 65 1.03 -5.48 0.80
CA ILE A 65 1.95 -5.41 1.94
C ILE A 65 1.83 -6.66 2.79
N ALA A 66 2.95 -7.09 3.34
CA ALA A 66 2.99 -8.11 4.38
C ALA A 66 3.82 -7.63 5.57
N ALA A 67 3.35 -7.96 6.77
CA ALA A 67 4.20 -7.99 7.97
C ALA A 67 4.93 -9.34 8.06
N PRO A 68 5.94 -9.45 8.95
CA PRO A 68 6.59 -10.70 9.27
C PRO A 68 5.59 -11.73 9.79
N HIS A 69 5.56 -12.90 9.16
CA HIS A 69 4.71 -14.01 9.60
C HIS A 69 5.29 -15.35 9.15
N SER A 70 4.79 -16.44 9.73
CA SER A 70 5.04 -17.78 9.24
C SER A 70 4.15 -18.05 8.01
N GLY A 71 4.76 -18.44 6.89
CA GLY A 71 4.05 -18.87 5.69
C GLY A 71 4.23 -17.94 4.48
N PRO A 72 3.42 -18.17 3.42
CA PRO A 72 3.57 -17.45 2.17
C PRO A 72 2.90 -16.07 2.24
N ALA A 73 3.62 -15.05 1.79
CA ALA A 73 3.17 -13.66 1.68
C ALA A 73 2.41 -13.39 0.37
N HIS A 74 1.49 -14.28 -0.01
CA HIS A 74 0.54 -14.01 -1.11
C HIS A 74 -0.48 -12.95 -0.67
N PRO A 75 -1.01 -12.13 -1.59
CA PRO A 75 -2.03 -11.16 -1.24
C PRO A 75 -3.26 -11.86 -0.65
N LEU A 76 -3.99 -11.14 0.19
CA LEU A 76 -5.22 -11.63 0.80
C LEU A 76 -6.30 -11.86 -0.28
N ASP A 77 -7.08 -12.92 -0.15
CA ASP A 77 -8.32 -13.08 -0.91
C ASP A 77 -9.43 -12.30 -0.20
N CYS A 78 -9.70 -11.10 -0.69
CA CYS A 78 -10.72 -10.21 -0.16
C CYS A 78 -12.04 -10.33 -0.91
N ALA A 79 -12.18 -11.34 -1.78
CA ALA A 79 -13.47 -11.73 -2.34
C ALA A 79 -14.23 -12.69 -1.41
N SER A 80 -13.54 -13.31 -0.45
CA SER A 80 -14.10 -14.21 0.57
C SER A 80 -13.84 -13.68 1.99
N SER A 81 -14.83 -13.81 2.88
CA SER A 81 -14.65 -13.52 4.31
C SER A 81 -13.62 -14.43 4.98
N SER A 82 -13.55 -15.70 4.56
CA SER A 82 -12.68 -16.71 5.20
C SER A 82 -11.18 -16.42 5.10
N GLY A 83 -10.73 -15.82 3.99
CA GLY A 83 -9.33 -15.43 3.82
C GLY A 83 -8.96 -14.28 4.75
N THR A 84 -9.87 -13.33 4.90
CA THR A 84 -9.73 -12.12 5.70
C THR A 84 -9.57 -12.44 7.19
N ASP A 85 -10.31 -13.44 7.68
CA ASP A 85 -10.30 -13.82 9.10
C ASP A 85 -9.01 -14.53 9.53
N GLN A 86 -8.32 -15.24 8.62
CA GLN A 86 -7.14 -16.05 8.96
C GLN A 86 -5.82 -15.33 8.75
N ARG A 87 -5.72 -14.49 7.70
CA ARG A 87 -4.45 -13.89 7.25
C ARG A 87 -4.46 -12.36 7.24
N GLY A 88 -5.57 -11.73 7.66
CA GLY A 88 -5.71 -10.28 7.67
C GLY A 88 -4.61 -9.56 8.47
N SER A 89 -4.13 -10.15 9.56
CA SER A 89 -3.03 -9.62 10.37
C SER A 89 -1.65 -9.72 9.70
N ALA A 90 -1.51 -10.58 8.68
CA ALA A 90 -0.24 -10.90 8.05
C ALA A 90 -0.03 -10.20 6.71
N VAL A 91 -1.10 -10.07 5.91
CA VAL A 91 -1.04 -9.56 4.53
C VAL A 91 -2.25 -8.68 4.19
N SER A 92 -2.03 -7.67 3.36
CA SER A 92 -3.11 -6.82 2.85
C SER A 92 -3.84 -7.46 1.66
N CYS A 93 -5.05 -6.95 1.39
CA CYS A 93 -5.67 -7.08 0.07
C CYS A 93 -4.73 -6.55 -1.03
N PRO A 94 -4.89 -7.02 -2.27
CA PRO A 94 -4.22 -6.40 -3.42
C PRO A 94 -4.78 -5.00 -3.68
N GLN A 95 -3.88 -4.06 -3.96
CA GLN A 95 -4.17 -2.70 -4.36
C GLN A 95 -3.72 -2.52 -5.82
N ILE A 96 -4.55 -1.93 -6.67
CA ILE A 96 -4.13 -1.65 -8.04
C ILE A 96 -2.98 -0.64 -8.02
N TYR A 97 -1.96 -0.87 -8.83
CA TYR A 97 -0.86 0.07 -9.06
C TYR A 97 -0.90 0.59 -10.49
N ALA A 98 -1.04 -0.28 -11.49
CA ALA A 98 -1.02 0.13 -12.90
C ALA A 98 -1.95 -0.71 -13.78
N THR A 99 -2.50 -0.07 -14.80
CA THR A 99 -3.23 -0.67 -15.91
C THR A 99 -2.55 -0.30 -17.23
N LYS A 100 -3.14 -0.69 -18.37
CA LYS A 100 -2.62 -0.30 -19.70
C LYS A 100 -2.62 1.21 -19.95
N SER A 101 -3.49 1.96 -19.28
CA SER A 101 -3.68 3.38 -19.54
C SER A 101 -3.41 4.27 -18.35
N HIS A 102 -3.39 3.74 -17.12
CA HIS A 102 -3.28 4.54 -15.91
C HIS A 102 -2.35 3.93 -14.86
N VAL A 103 -1.79 4.80 -14.02
CA VAL A 103 -0.92 4.45 -12.89
C VAL A 103 -1.26 5.26 -11.65
N ILE A 104 -1.18 4.60 -10.50
CA ILE A 104 -1.28 5.23 -9.18
C ILE A 104 0.12 5.59 -8.71
N ARG A 105 0.30 6.87 -8.37
CA ARG A 105 1.54 7.37 -7.76
C ARG A 105 1.52 7.30 -6.24
N PHE A 106 0.34 7.45 -5.66
CA PHE A 106 0.18 7.57 -4.23
C PHE A 106 -0.94 6.64 -3.76
N ALA A 107 -0.65 5.84 -2.74
CA ALA A 107 -1.63 5.07 -2.01
C ALA A 107 -1.41 5.27 -0.52
N ASN A 108 -2.44 5.14 0.29
CA ASN A 108 -2.30 5.08 1.75
C ASN A 108 -2.79 3.74 2.25
N ILE A 109 -2.06 3.18 3.21
CA ILE A 109 -2.43 1.98 3.91
C ILE A 109 -2.48 2.25 5.41
N VAL A 110 -3.56 1.80 6.02
CA VAL A 110 -3.77 1.83 7.46
C VAL A 110 -3.38 0.47 8.02
N VAL A 111 -2.40 0.45 8.91
CA VAL A 111 -2.02 -0.72 9.70
C VAL A 111 -2.76 -0.65 11.03
N ASN A 112 -3.75 -1.53 11.21
CA ASN A 112 -4.57 -1.57 12.42
C ASN A 112 -3.92 -2.42 13.50
N LEU A 113 -3.77 -1.85 14.68
CA LEU A 113 -3.22 -2.49 15.87
C LEU A 113 -4.33 -2.79 16.89
N ARG A 114 -4.13 -3.87 17.62
CA ARG A 114 -4.91 -4.21 18.81
C ARG A 114 -3.96 -4.70 19.88
N ASN A 115 -3.77 -3.90 20.93
CA ASN A 115 -2.86 -4.20 22.03
C ASN A 115 -1.43 -4.54 21.55
N GLY A 116 -0.94 -3.80 20.55
CA GLY A 116 0.39 -3.99 19.96
C GLY A 116 0.47 -5.03 18.86
N ASN A 117 -0.57 -5.84 18.64
CA ASN A 117 -0.59 -6.81 17.55
C ASN A 117 -1.20 -6.19 16.29
N ILE A 118 -0.56 -6.38 15.14
CA ILE A 118 -1.18 -6.06 13.85
C ILE A 118 -2.40 -6.97 13.68
N SER A 119 -3.56 -6.35 13.49
CA SER A 119 -4.86 -7.00 13.34
C SER A 119 -5.32 -7.01 11.89
N SER A 120 -5.04 -5.96 11.13
CA SER A 120 -5.34 -5.90 9.71
C SER A 120 -4.57 -4.81 8.96
N PHE A 121 -4.58 -4.92 7.64
CA PHE A 121 -4.17 -3.87 6.71
C PHE A 121 -5.36 -3.41 5.88
N ALA A 122 -5.60 -2.10 5.82
CA ALA A 122 -6.68 -1.53 5.03
C ALA A 122 -6.14 -0.45 4.08
N TRP A 123 -6.37 -0.61 2.79
CA TRP A 123 -6.10 0.46 1.82
C TRP A 123 -7.11 1.57 1.98
N ASP A 124 -6.62 2.78 2.17
CA ASP A 124 -7.43 3.98 2.30
C ASP A 124 -7.76 4.52 0.91
N ASN A 125 -8.75 3.88 0.30
CA ASN A 125 -9.18 4.14 -1.08
C ASN A 125 -10.29 5.18 -1.10
N GLY A 126 -10.09 6.22 -1.90
CA GLY A 126 -11.08 7.26 -2.15
C GLY A 126 -10.77 7.97 -3.46
N CYS A 127 -11.81 8.18 -4.27
CA CYS A 127 -11.70 8.93 -5.52
C CYS A 127 -12.35 10.32 -5.47
N ALA A 128 -12.81 10.73 -4.28
CA ALA A 128 -13.39 12.04 -4.07
C ALA A 128 -12.31 13.11 -4.33
N GLY A 129 -12.54 13.97 -5.32
CA GLY A 129 -11.62 15.05 -5.65
C GLY A 129 -10.41 14.65 -6.49
N CYS A 130 -10.41 13.49 -7.16
CA CYS A 130 -9.32 13.17 -8.09
C CYS A 130 -9.17 14.25 -9.17
N GLY A 131 -10.26 14.87 -9.65
CA GLY A 131 -10.26 15.67 -10.88
C GLY A 131 -10.29 14.76 -12.12
N THR A 132 -9.76 15.22 -13.26
CA THR A 132 -9.43 14.36 -14.43
C THR A 132 -8.09 13.62 -14.26
N PRO A 133 -7.98 12.76 -13.25
CA PRO A 133 -7.43 11.42 -13.34
C PRO A 133 -8.55 10.37 -13.15
N SER A 134 -8.46 9.24 -13.83
CA SER A 134 -9.47 8.18 -13.69
C SER A 134 -9.35 7.48 -12.33
N CYS A 135 -10.50 7.15 -11.75
CA CYS A 135 -10.57 6.33 -10.55
C CYS A 135 -10.21 4.87 -10.92
N MET A 136 -9.11 4.37 -10.37
CA MET A 136 -8.62 3.02 -10.64
C MET A 136 -9.12 2.05 -9.56
N TYR A 137 -9.82 1.00 -9.98
CA TYR A 137 -10.39 -0.01 -9.08
C TYR A 137 -9.57 -1.30 -9.12
N GLY A 138 -9.10 -1.74 -7.96
CA GLY A 138 -8.35 -2.99 -7.82
C GLY A 138 -9.22 -4.22 -7.78
N SER A 139 -8.65 -5.37 -8.13
CA SER A 139 -9.28 -6.67 -7.96
C SER A 139 -9.33 -7.08 -6.50
N ARG A 140 -10.36 -7.80 -6.06
CA ARG A 140 -10.45 -8.26 -4.65
C ARG A 140 -9.55 -9.47 -4.35
N ARG A 141 -9.08 -10.15 -5.40
CA ARG A 141 -8.19 -11.31 -5.33
C ARG A 141 -7.20 -11.27 -6.50
N LEU A 142 -6.03 -11.87 -6.33
CA LEU A 142 -5.14 -12.20 -7.45
C LEU A 142 -5.10 -13.72 -7.67
N ASP A 143 -5.01 -14.11 -8.92
CA ASP A 143 -4.71 -15.48 -9.29
C ASP A 143 -3.26 -15.82 -8.90
N SER A 144 -3.08 -16.91 -8.15
CA SER A 144 -1.78 -17.27 -7.57
C SER A 144 -0.75 -17.74 -8.59
N ALA A 145 -1.20 -18.24 -9.75
CA ALA A 145 -0.32 -18.72 -10.81
C ALA A 145 0.10 -17.58 -11.77
N THR A 146 -0.83 -16.70 -12.10
CA THR A 146 -0.64 -15.69 -13.16
C THR A 146 -0.41 -14.28 -12.63
N GLY A 147 -0.78 -14.00 -11.38
CA GLY A 147 -0.81 -12.66 -10.79
C GLY A 147 -1.94 -11.77 -11.34
N ALA A 148 -2.83 -12.31 -12.17
CA ALA A 148 -3.93 -11.58 -12.78
C ALA A 148 -5.04 -11.28 -11.75
N GLY A 149 -5.75 -10.16 -11.97
CA GLY A 149 -6.87 -9.77 -11.13
C GLY A 149 -8.08 -10.71 -11.25
N ALA A 150 -8.67 -11.09 -10.12
CA ALA A 150 -9.83 -11.98 -10.03
C ALA A 150 -10.76 -11.57 -8.86
N GLY A 151 -11.89 -12.27 -8.70
CA GLY A 151 -12.78 -12.09 -7.53
C GLY A 151 -13.58 -10.78 -7.52
N GLY A 152 -13.81 -10.17 -8.69
CA GLY A 152 -14.47 -8.87 -8.79
C GLY A 152 -13.55 -7.69 -8.44
N ARG A 153 -14.12 -6.49 -8.38
CA ARG A 153 -13.40 -5.24 -8.06
C ARG A 153 -13.85 -4.68 -6.72
N PHE A 154 -12.97 -3.95 -6.04
CA PHE A 154 -13.37 -3.14 -4.88
C PHE A 154 -14.34 -2.04 -5.31
N ASP A 155 -15.25 -1.66 -4.40
CA ASP A 155 -16.25 -0.63 -4.65
C ASP A 155 -15.64 0.78 -4.58
N GLN A 156 -14.52 0.91 -3.88
CA GLN A 156 -13.70 2.12 -3.81
C GLN A 156 -12.43 1.93 -4.63
N GLY A 157 -12.00 3.01 -5.28
CA GLY A 157 -10.77 3.05 -6.07
C GLY A 157 -9.76 4.07 -5.54
N THR A 158 -8.67 4.22 -6.27
CA THR A 158 -7.59 5.17 -5.97
C THR A 158 -7.36 6.06 -7.19
N CYS A 159 -7.05 7.33 -6.97
CA CYS A 159 -6.79 8.27 -8.07
C CYS A 159 -5.58 7.80 -8.89
N GLY A 160 -5.79 7.62 -10.19
CA GLY A 160 -4.76 7.22 -11.14
C GLY A 160 -4.65 8.20 -12.29
N GLN A 161 -3.43 8.52 -12.69
CA GLN A 161 -3.18 9.39 -13.84
C GLN A 161 -2.83 8.58 -15.08
N GLU A 162 -2.89 9.21 -16.25
CA GLU A 162 -2.52 8.54 -17.49
C GLU A 162 -1.06 8.05 -17.44
N LEU A 163 -0.85 6.80 -17.85
CA LEU A 163 0.47 6.18 -17.89
C LEU A 163 1.39 6.90 -18.90
N SER A 164 0.82 7.47 -19.96
CA SER A 164 1.54 8.29 -20.96
C SER A 164 2.18 9.54 -20.35
N GLN A 165 1.56 10.12 -19.32
CA GLN A 165 2.09 11.27 -18.57
C GLN A 165 3.17 10.86 -17.56
N CYS A 166 3.56 9.58 -17.57
CA CYS A 166 4.33 8.94 -16.53
C CYS A 166 5.63 8.29 -17.04
N ALA A 167 6.56 9.11 -17.54
CA ALA A 167 7.82 8.64 -18.14
C ALA A 167 9.07 8.76 -17.24
N SER A 168 8.91 9.05 -15.95
CA SER A 168 10.04 9.31 -15.03
C SER A 168 9.86 8.65 -13.66
N ASN A 169 10.87 8.78 -12.80
CA ASN A 169 10.83 8.39 -11.39
C ASN A 169 9.70 9.05 -10.59
N ALA A 170 9.10 10.14 -11.08
CA ALA A 170 7.90 10.73 -10.49
C ALA A 170 6.69 9.75 -10.46
N CYS A 171 6.80 8.63 -11.15
CA CYS A 171 5.79 7.56 -11.27
C CYS A 171 6.04 6.37 -10.36
N ASP A 172 7.13 6.39 -9.61
CA ASP A 172 7.36 5.38 -8.60
C ASP A 172 6.23 5.40 -7.57
N LEU A 173 5.76 4.22 -7.21
CA LEU A 173 4.67 4.08 -6.28
C LEU A 173 5.15 4.54 -4.90
N LYS A 174 4.47 5.55 -4.35
CA LYS A 174 4.62 6.00 -2.98
C LYS A 174 3.47 5.44 -2.16
N ILE A 175 3.80 4.70 -1.11
CA ILE A 175 2.81 4.19 -0.17
C ILE A 175 3.00 4.89 1.16
N PHE A 176 1.98 5.61 1.59
CA PHE A 176 1.91 6.18 2.91
C PHE A 176 1.41 5.13 3.89
N VAL A 177 2.10 4.99 5.01
CA VAL A 177 1.73 4.08 6.09
C VAL A 177 1.26 4.91 7.27
N THR A 178 0.03 4.62 7.71
CA THR A 178 -0.57 5.21 8.90
C THR A 178 -0.97 4.10 9.86
N TRP A 179 -0.96 4.39 11.16
CA TRP A 179 -1.30 3.42 12.19
C TRP A 179 -2.65 3.75 12.83
N ALA A 180 -3.30 2.73 13.37
CA ALA A 180 -4.61 2.84 14.01
C ALA A 180 -4.74 1.89 15.18
N GLY A 181 -5.55 2.23 16.18
CA GLY A 181 -5.79 1.36 17.34
C GLY A 181 -4.73 1.54 18.44
N THR A 182 -4.42 0.47 19.18
CA THR A 182 -3.61 0.55 20.41
C THR A 182 -2.31 -0.26 20.35
N ASP A 183 -1.24 0.27 20.94
CA ASP A 183 0.01 -0.45 21.15
C ASP A 183 -0.02 -1.38 22.39
N ARG A 184 1.09 -2.10 22.65
CA ARG A 184 1.19 -3.01 23.81
C ARG A 184 1.03 -2.32 25.18
N ASN A 185 1.21 -1.00 25.22
CA ASN A 185 1.09 -0.19 26.43
C ASN A 185 -0.30 0.48 26.53
N GLY A 186 -1.23 0.16 25.62
CA GLY A 186 -2.59 0.73 25.60
C GLY A 186 -2.66 2.17 25.07
N ARG A 187 -1.58 2.69 24.47
CA ARG A 187 -1.58 4.04 23.88
C ARG A 187 -2.28 4.00 22.52
N ASN A 188 -3.09 5.02 22.24
CA ASN A 188 -3.82 5.15 20.97
C ASN A 188 -2.96 5.78 19.88
N ALA A 189 -3.03 5.24 18.66
CA ALA A 189 -2.28 5.75 17.52
C ALA A 189 -2.85 7.09 17.04
N ALA A 190 -2.08 8.15 17.18
CA ALA A 190 -2.36 9.50 16.72
C ALA A 190 -2.19 9.64 15.20
N SER A 191 -1.35 8.81 14.57
CA SER A 191 -1.18 8.80 13.10
C SER A 191 -2.47 8.43 12.35
N ALA A 192 -3.47 7.89 13.05
CA ALA A 192 -4.81 7.67 12.51
C ALA A 192 -5.50 8.96 12.01
N GLY A 193 -5.12 10.13 12.55
CA GLY A 193 -5.60 11.44 12.11
C GLY A 193 -4.97 11.93 10.79
N LEU A 194 -3.87 11.33 10.36
CA LEU A 194 -3.12 11.69 9.14
C LEU A 194 -3.52 10.85 7.91
N ARG A 195 -4.63 10.11 8.00
CA ARG A 195 -5.13 9.30 6.88
C ARG A 195 -5.58 10.21 5.74
N LEU A 196 -5.29 9.82 4.51
CA LEU A 196 -5.66 10.57 3.32
C LEU A 196 -7.17 10.84 3.26
N SER A 197 -8.03 9.87 3.60
CA SER A 197 -9.49 10.07 3.63
C SER A 197 -10.00 11.07 4.67
N LYS A 198 -9.16 11.52 5.62
CA LYS A 198 -9.51 12.57 6.59
C LYS A 198 -9.26 13.98 6.07
N PHE A 199 -8.50 14.10 4.98
CA PHE A 199 -8.34 15.36 4.27
C PHE A 199 -9.49 15.50 3.27
N SER A 200 -10.18 16.64 3.25
CA SER A 200 -11.22 16.92 2.25
C SER A 200 -10.59 17.26 0.90
N GLY A 201 -11.31 17.08 -0.21
CA GLY A 201 -10.75 17.08 -1.58
C GLY A 201 -9.88 18.27 -1.98
N PHE A 202 -10.09 19.47 -1.41
CA PHE A 202 -9.21 20.63 -1.65
C PHE A 202 -7.86 20.54 -0.92
N SER A 203 -7.82 19.90 0.25
CA SER A 203 -6.61 19.77 1.08
C SER A 203 -5.72 18.61 0.65
N LEU A 204 -6.25 17.52 0.04
CA LEU A 204 -5.41 16.48 -0.54
C LEU A 204 -4.57 17.00 -1.70
N GLY A 205 -5.17 17.79 -2.61
CA GLY A 205 -4.43 18.39 -3.74
C GLY A 205 -3.21 19.18 -3.26
N SER A 206 -3.41 20.06 -2.26
CA SER A 206 -2.32 20.82 -1.63
C SER A 206 -1.38 19.96 -0.78
N LEU A 207 -1.86 18.91 -0.11
CA LEU A 207 -1.00 17.98 0.63
C LEU A 207 -0.11 17.20 -0.35
N TYR A 208 -0.67 16.72 -1.47
CA TYR A 208 0.06 16.04 -2.54
C TYR A 208 1.07 16.96 -3.21
N GLU A 209 0.72 18.22 -3.48
CA GLU A 209 1.65 19.22 -3.99
C GLU A 209 2.78 19.47 -2.99
N THR A 210 2.45 19.72 -1.71
CA THR A 210 3.43 19.94 -0.63
C THR A 210 4.35 18.72 -0.46
N MET A 211 3.81 17.51 -0.43
CA MET A 211 4.58 16.26 -0.33
C MET A 211 5.46 16.02 -1.57
N SER A 212 5.03 16.46 -2.76
CA SER A 212 5.87 16.43 -3.97
C SER A 212 7.00 17.48 -3.93
N HIS A 213 6.74 18.63 -3.31
CA HIS A 213 7.70 19.74 -3.17
C HIS A 213 8.76 19.46 -2.11
N THR A 214 8.39 18.94 -0.93
CA THR A 214 9.35 18.55 0.12
C THR A 214 10.33 17.48 -0.36
N TYR A 215 9.91 16.59 -1.27
CA TYR A 215 10.80 15.60 -1.90
C TYR A 215 11.93 16.24 -2.73
N LYS A 216 11.68 17.37 -3.41
CA LYS A 216 12.73 18.08 -4.17
C LYS A 216 13.78 18.71 -3.26
N GLU A 217 13.39 19.13 -2.05
CA GLU A 217 14.31 19.74 -1.09
C GLU A 217 15.15 18.71 -0.32
N THR A 218 14.60 17.52 -0.04
CA THR A 218 15.32 16.46 0.68
C THR A 218 16.30 15.68 -0.21
N VAL A 219 16.05 15.58 -1.52
CA VAL A 219 16.98 14.92 -2.48
C VAL A 219 18.07 15.87 -2.99
N SER A 220 17.93 17.17 -2.77
CA SER A 220 18.92 18.19 -3.17
C SER A 220 19.90 18.57 -2.04
N ARG A 221 20.08 17.70 -1.04
CA ARG A 221 21.11 17.85 0.01
C ARG A 221 22.03 16.65 0.07
#